data_AF-A0A7Y3DIK3-F1
#
_entry.id   AF-A0A7Y3DIK3-F1
#
_cell.length_a   1.000
_cell.length_b   1.000
_cell.length_c   1.000
_cell.angle_alpha   90.00
_cell.angle_beta   90.00
_cell.angle_gamma   90.00
#
_symmetry.space_group_name_H-M   'P 1'
#
loop_
_entity.id
_entity.type
_entity.pdbx_description
1 polymer ?
#
loop_
_entity_poly.entity_id
_entity_poly.type
_entity_poly.pdbx_seq_one_letter_code
_entity_poly.pdbx_strand_id
1 'polypeptide(L)' 'MDSAVAGIAALLGLIFGSFINVVAYRIPAGMSVVSPPSACPECNTPIRPRDNIPVLSW' A
#
# COMPACT_ATOMS: atom_id res chain seq x y z
N MET A 1 -12.25 -3.45 25.93
CA MET A 1 -12.22 -3.74 24.48
C MET A 1 -11.67 -5.13 24.32
N ASP A 2 -12.38 -6.01 23.62
CA ASP A 2 -11.93 -7.37 23.37
C ASP A 2 -10.66 -7.35 22.49
N SER A 3 -9.63 -8.10 22.88
CA SER A 3 -8.34 -8.13 22.17
C SER A 3 -8.47 -8.66 20.74
N ALA A 4 -9.42 -9.55 20.47
CA ALA A 4 -9.70 -10.02 19.13
C ALA A 4 -10.32 -8.90 18.28
N VAL A 5 -11.23 -8.11 18.85
CA VAL A 5 -11.82 -6.94 18.16
C VAL A 5 -10.73 -5.93 17.79
N ALA A 6 -9.81 -5.63 18.71
CA ALA A 6 -8.69 -4.73 18.44
C ALA A 6 -7.76 -5.27 17.34
N GLY A 7 -7.43 -6.57 17.38
CA GLY A 7 -6.59 -7.21 16.37
C GLY A 7 -7.21 -7.18 14.97
N ILE A 8 -8.50 -7.48 14.86
CA ILE A 8 -9.23 -7.43 13.58
C ILE A 8 -9.27 -6.00 13.04
N ALA A 9 -9.58 -5.01 13.89
CA ALA A 9 -9.62 -3.61 13.48
C ALA A 9 -8.25 -3.13 12.98
N ALA A 10 -7.15 -3.51 13.63
CA ALA A 10 -5.80 -3.17 13.20
C ALA A 10 -5.46 -3.79 11.83
N LEU A 11 -5.77 -5.07 11.62
CA LEU A 11 -5.53 -5.76 10.35
C LEU A 11 -6.31 -5.12 9.19
N LEU A 12 -7.61 -4.86 9.40
CA LEU A 12 -8.43 -4.19 8.39
C LEU A 12 -7.92 -2.77 8.12
N GLY A 13 -7.56 -2.03 9.17
CA GLY A 13 -6.96 -0.70 9.05
C GLY A 13 -5.70 -0.69 8.20
N LEU A 14 -4.81 -1.67 8.38
CA LEU A 14 -3.59 -1.80 7.57
C LEU A 14 -3.90 -2.13 6.10
N ILE A 15 -4.85 -3.04 5.85
CA ILE A 15 -5.25 -3.42 4.49
C ILE A 15 -5.85 -2.22 3.74
N PHE A 16 -6.87 -1.58 4.33
CA PHE A 16 -7.56 -0.45 3.70
C PHE A 16 -6.68 0.79 3.65
N GLY A 17 -5.94 1.09 4.71
CA GLY A 17 -5.01 2.22 4.75
C GLY A 17 -3.92 2.10 3.68
N SER A 18 -3.35 0.91 3.49
CA SER A 18 -2.37 0.65 2.43
C SER A 18 -2.96 0.89 1.04
N PHE A 19 -4.20 0.42 0.78
CA PHE A 19 -4.85 0.61 -0.52
C PHE A 19 -5.22 2.07 -0.78
N ILE A 20 -5.77 2.76 0.22
CA ILE A 20 -6.14 4.18 0.12
C ILE A 20 -4.91 5.03 -0.18
N ASN A 21 -3.73 4.69 0.36
CA ASN A 21 -2.50 5.40 0.04
C ASN A 21 -2.15 5.31 -1.46
N VAL A 22 -2.32 4.14 -2.08
CA VAL A 22 -2.14 3.96 -3.54
C VAL A 22 -3.15 4.81 -4.31
N VAL A 23 -4.41 4.81 -3.90
CA VAL A 23 -5.49 5.59 -4.53
C VAL A 23 -5.21 7.09 -4.45
N ALA A 24 -4.85 7.58 -3.27
CA ALA A 24 -4.58 9.00 -2.99
C ALA A 24 -3.41 9.53 -3.84
N TYR A 25 -2.42 8.70 -4.14
CA TYR A 25 -1.32 9.07 -5.01
C TYR A 25 -1.66 8.92 -6.51
N ARG A 26 -2.22 7.78 -6.92
CA ARG A 26 -2.37 7.43 -8.34
C ARG A 26 -3.51 8.16 -9.03
N ILE A 27 -4.65 8.38 -8.37
CA ILE A 27 -5.82 9.02 -9.00
C ILE A 27 -5.54 10.47 -9.42
N PRO A 28 -5.02 11.35 -8.55
CA PRO A 28 -4.73 12.73 -8.94
C PRO A 28 -3.66 12.83 -10.04
N ALA A 29 -2.77 11.85 -10.12
CA ALA A 29 -1.75 11.74 -11.15
C ALA A 29 -2.25 11.11 -12.47
N GLY A 30 -3.53 10.75 -12.57
CA GLY A 30 -4.10 10.11 -13.76
C GLY A 30 -3.55 8.70 -14.03
N MET A 31 -2.96 8.06 -13.02
CA MET A 31 -2.37 6.72 -13.14
C MET A 31 -3.39 5.63 -12.79
N SER A 32 -3.28 4.48 -13.46
CA SER A 32 -4.08 3.29 -13.13
C SER A 32 -3.65 2.71 -11.77
N VAL A 33 -4.61 2.34 -10.93
CA VAL A 33 -4.37 1.71 -9.61
C VAL A 33 -4.06 0.21 -9.68
N VAL A 34 -4.25 -0.41 -10.86
CA VAL A 34 -4.08 -1.86 -11.07
C VAL A 34 -2.74 -2.18 -11.73
N SER A 35 -2.37 -1.42 -12.76
CA SER A 35 -1.17 -1.66 -13.57
C SER A 35 -0.67 -0.37 -14.20
N PRO A 36 0.66 -0.18 -14.36
CA PRO A 36 1.75 -1.10 -14.00
C PRO A 36 2.02 -1.19 -12.47
N PRO A 37 2.81 -2.19 -12.02
CA PRO A 37 3.30 -2.28 -10.63
C PRO A 37 4.11 -1.04 -10.21
N SER A 38 4.31 -0.86 -8.91
CA SER A 38 5.16 0.22 -8.38
C SER A 38 6.59 0.12 -8.92
N ALA A 39 7.19 1.28 -9.21
CA ALA A 39 8.57 1.40 -9.68
C ALA A 39 9.24 2.58 -8.97
N CYS A 40 10.57 2.56 -8.88
CA CYS A 40 11.34 3.68 -8.35
C CYS A 40 11.15 4.93 -9.25
N PRO A 41 10.78 6.10 -8.71
CA PRO A 41 10.54 7.30 -9.52
C PRO A 41 11.83 7.88 -10.14
N GLU A 42 13.00 7.56 -9.60
CA GLU A 42 14.29 8.08 -10.11
C GLU A 42 14.89 7.20 -11.21
N CYS A 43 14.87 5.87 -11.04
CA CYS A 43 15.55 4.93 -11.94
C CYS A 43 14.62 3.96 -12.66
N ASN A 44 13.30 3.99 -12.40
CA ASN A 44 12.28 3.13 -13.00
C ASN A 44 12.45 1.62 -12.77
N THR A 45 13.27 1.21 -11.80
CA THR A 45 13.38 -0.21 -11.42
C THR A 45 12.07 -0.68 -10.79
N PRO A 46 11.49 -1.82 -11.23
CA PRO A 46 10.28 -2.38 -10.61
C PRO A 46 10.50 -2.70 -9.13
N ILE A 47 9.56 -2.28 -8.29
CA ILE A 47 9.59 -2.55 -6.84
C ILE A 47 8.98 -3.93 -6.61
N ARG A 48 9.65 -4.77 -5.82
CA ARG A 48 9.15 -6.12 -5.49
C ARG A 48 7.89 -5.98 -4.61
N PRO A 49 6.90 -6.88 -4.71
CA PRO A 49 5.68 -6.80 -3.90
C PRO A 49 5.94 -6.67 -2.39
N ARG A 50 6.93 -7.41 -1.85
CA ARG A 50 7.32 -7.33 -0.44
C ARG A 50 7.84 -5.96 0.00
N ASP A 51 8.47 -5.22 -0.91
CA ASP A 51 9.07 -3.91 -0.62
C ASP A 51 7.98 -2.83 -0.56
N ASN A 52 6.77 -3.12 -1.08
CA ASN A 52 5.60 -2.24 -0.96
C ASN A 52 4.87 -2.37 0.39
N ILE A 53 5.35 -3.19 1.34
CA ILE A 53 4.73 -3.36 2.67
C ILE A 53 5.44 -2.43 3.67
N PRO A 54 4.90 -1.23 3.99
CA PRO A 54 5.66 -0.18 4.68
C PRO A 54 6.14 -0.55 6.07
N VAL A 55 5.45 -1.49 6.73
CA VAL A 55 5.76 -1.95 8.08
C VAL A 55 6.69 -3.17 8.11
N LEU A 56 6.96 -3.79 6.96
CA LEU A 56 7.81 -4.99 6.83
C LEU A 56 8.95 -4.83 5.82
N SER A 57 9.16 -3.64 5.23
CA SER A 57 10.22 -3.35 4.26
C SER A 57 11.19 -2.26 4.74
N TRP A 58 12.36 -2.17 4.09
CA TRP A 58 13.47 -1.24 4.39
C TRP A 58 14.18 -0.76 3.12
#